data_AF-A0AAV5FD48-F1
#
_entry.id   AF-A0AAV5FD48-F1
#
_cell.length_a   1.000
_cell.length_b   1.000
_cell.length_c   1.000
_cell.angle_alpha   90.00
_cell.angle_beta   90.00
_cell.angle_gamma   90.00
#
_symmetry.space_group_name_H-M   'P 1'
#
loop_
_entity.id
_entity.type
_entity.pdbx_description
1 polymer ?
#
loop_
_entity_poly.entity_id
_entity_poly.type
_entity_poly.pdbx_seq_one_letter_code
_entity_poly.pdbx_strand_id
1 'polypeptide(L)'
;MLLSHVEPLTEQQIVGVYGLQQSALETEEALSQGLDALYQSLSDTVVSDALSCPSNVANYMGQMAAAMNKLSTLEGFVRQAENLRQQTLHRLHQILTTRQMARSLLAVSDYFHRLRTLSSLWITRPRAPHQDQQQQQQQQQQGHT
;
A
#
# COMPACT_ATOMS: atom_id res chain seq x y z
N MET A 1 8.81 26.07 4.29
CA MET A 1 9.81 26.99 3.71
C MET A 1 11.22 26.52 4.09
N LEU A 2 11.64 25.36 3.55
CA LEU A 2 12.96 24.74 3.77
C LEU A 2 13.51 24.09 2.47
N LEU A 3 12.91 24.43 1.32
CA LEU A 3 13.19 23.82 0.01
C LEU A 3 14.13 24.68 -0.86
N SER A 4 14.55 25.85 -0.39
CA SER A 4 15.26 26.85 -1.19
C SER A 4 16.78 26.62 -1.33
N HIS A 5 17.32 25.49 -0.86
CA HIS A 5 18.75 25.15 -0.96
C HIS A 5 18.99 23.71 -1.43
N VAL A 6 18.12 23.19 -2.31
CA VAL A 6 18.34 21.87 -2.90
C VAL A 6 19.49 22.01 -3.89
N GLU A 7 20.66 21.50 -3.51
CA GLU A 7 21.73 21.23 -4.47
C GLU A 7 21.16 20.26 -5.52
N PRO A 8 21.01 20.69 -6.78
CA PRO A 8 20.34 19.90 -7.79
C PRO A 8 21.08 18.58 -7.98
N LEU A 9 20.33 17.49 -8.20
CA LEU A 9 20.95 16.22 -8.60
C LEU A 9 21.77 16.46 -9.87
N THR A 10 22.95 15.87 -9.93
CA THR A 10 23.73 15.90 -11.17
C THR A 10 23.03 15.06 -12.24
N GLU A 11 23.26 15.36 -13.52
CA GLU A 11 22.66 14.59 -14.63
C GLU A 11 22.96 13.09 -14.53
N GLN A 12 24.17 12.73 -14.07
CA GLN A 12 24.56 11.34 -13.83
C GLN A 12 23.72 10.67 -12.74
N GLN A 13 23.40 11.39 -11.65
CA GLN A 13 22.54 10.88 -10.59
C GLN A 13 21.10 10.68 -11.09
N ILE A 14 20.61 11.60 -11.93
CA ILE A 14 19.26 11.51 -12.51
C ILE A 14 19.14 10.26 -13.37
N VAL A 15 20.06 10.06 -14.31
CA VAL A 15 20.08 8.87 -15.18
C VAL A 15 20.21 7.59 -14.36
N GLY A 16 21.05 7.58 -13.32
CA GLY A 16 21.20 6.46 -12.41
C GLY A 16 19.90 6.12 -11.67
N VAL A 17 19.19 7.12 -11.14
CA VAL A 17 17.91 6.94 -10.44
C VAL A 17 16.85 6.40 -11.40
N TYR A 18 16.76 6.90 -12.64
CA TYR A 18 15.82 6.38 -13.63
C TYR A 18 16.10 4.92 -13.99
N GLY A 19 17.36 4.55 -14.22
CA GLY A 19 17.72 3.16 -14.51
C GLY A 19 17.42 2.23 -13.34
N LEU A 20 17.69 2.68 -12.11
CA LEU A 20 17.35 1.94 -10.90
C LEU A 20 15.84 1.77 -10.75
N GLN A 21 15.06 2.83 -10.98
CA GLN A 21 13.61 2.80 -10.93
C GLN A 21 13.04 1.81 -11.95
N GLN A 22 13.54 1.85 -13.19
CA GLN A 22 13.07 0.95 -14.24
C GLN A 22 13.36 -0.51 -13.90
N SER A 23 14.59 -0.83 -13.47
CA SER A 23 14.95 -2.18 -13.04
C SER A 23 14.14 -2.66 -11.84
N ALA A 24 13.88 -1.78 -10.86
CA ALA A 24 13.04 -2.11 -9.72
C ALA A 24 11.59 -2.40 -10.14
N LEU A 25 11.05 -1.60 -11.06
CA LEU A 25 9.68 -1.73 -11.56
C LEU A 25 9.49 -3.02 -12.37
N GLU A 26 10.45 -3.40 -13.20
CA GLU A 26 10.42 -4.67 -13.95
C GLU A 26 10.39 -5.88 -13.00
N THR A 27 11.21 -5.85 -11.94
CA THR A 27 11.23 -6.94 -10.95
C THR A 27 9.99 -6.94 -10.06
N GLU A 28 9.44 -5.78 -9.71
CA GLU A 28 8.17 -5.64 -9.00
C GLU A 28 7.00 -6.20 -9.83
N GLU A 29 6.97 -5.92 -11.13
CA GLU A 29 5.95 -6.44 -12.04
C GLU A 29 6.02 -7.97 -12.14
N ALA A 30 7.22 -8.53 -12.31
CA ALA A 30 7.41 -9.99 -12.32
C ALA A 30 6.98 -10.65 -11.00
N LEU A 31 7.28 -10.02 -9.86
CA LEU A 31 6.82 -10.48 -8.54
C LEU A 31 5.29 -10.43 -8.42
N SER A 32 4.67 -9.36 -8.89
CA SER A 32 3.22 -9.16 -8.85
C SER A 32 2.50 -10.21 -9.69
N GLN A 33 2.96 -10.46 -10.92
CA GLN A 33 2.42 -11.51 -11.78
C GLN A 33 2.57 -12.91 -11.16
N GLY A 34 3.73 -13.20 -10.55
CA GLY A 34 3.95 -14.46 -9.85
C GLY A 34 3.05 -14.64 -8.63
N LEU A 35 2.81 -13.56 -7.90
CA LEU A 35 1.92 -13.52 -6.74
C LEU A 35 0.45 -13.70 -7.15
N ASP A 36 -0.01 -13.06 -8.23
CA ASP A 36 -1.36 -13.25 -8.76
C ASP A 36 -1.60 -14.71 -9.18
N ALA A 37 -0.65 -15.32 -9.89
CA ALA A 37 -0.71 -16.72 -10.27
C ALA A 37 -0.76 -17.64 -9.04
N LEU A 38 0.00 -17.31 -7.99
CA LEU A 38 -0.04 -18.04 -6.73
C LEU A 38 -1.39 -17.91 -6.01
N TYR A 39 -1.97 -16.70 -5.98
CA TYR A 39 -3.29 -16.47 -5.38
C TYR A 39 -4.38 -17.27 -6.08
N GLN A 40 -4.40 -17.28 -7.42
CA GLN A 40 -5.35 -18.09 -8.19
C GLN A 40 -5.19 -19.58 -7.85
N SER A 41 -3.96 -20.07 -7.90
CA SER A 41 -3.69 -21.48 -7.62
C SER A 41 -3.98 -21.89 -6.17
N LEU A 42 -3.80 -20.97 -5.21
CA LEU A 42 -4.19 -21.17 -3.82
C LEU A 42 -5.71 -21.21 -3.67
N SER A 43 -6.42 -20.29 -4.32
CA SER A 43 -7.89 -20.26 -4.35
C SER A 43 -8.45 -21.58 -4.90
N ASP A 44 -7.95 -22.04 -6.05
CA ASP A 44 -8.34 -23.33 -6.64
C ASP A 44 -8.09 -24.50 -5.68
N THR A 45 -6.99 -24.43 -4.92
CA THR A 45 -6.63 -25.47 -3.96
C THR A 45 -7.62 -25.51 -2.79
N VAL A 46 -7.98 -24.34 -2.27
CA VAL A 46 -8.89 -24.19 -1.11
C VAL A 46 -10.34 -24.52 -1.46
N VAL A 47 -10.80 -24.14 -2.66
CA VAL A 47 -12.16 -24.44 -3.14
C VAL A 47 -12.32 -25.90 -3.56
N SER A 48 -11.22 -26.65 -3.67
CA SER A 48 -11.25 -28.08 -3.99
C SER A 48 -12.16 -28.86 -3.04
N ASP A 49 -13.00 -29.72 -3.62
CA ASP A 49 -13.96 -30.56 -2.90
C ASP A 49 -13.26 -31.50 -1.89
N ALA A 50 -11.99 -31.84 -2.13
CA ALA A 50 -11.17 -32.62 -1.21
C ALA A 50 -10.95 -31.96 0.17
N LEU A 51 -11.00 -30.62 0.25
CA LEU A 51 -10.92 -29.87 1.51
C LEU A 51 -12.30 -29.53 2.08
N SER A 52 -13.31 -29.33 1.22
CA SER A 52 -14.66 -28.92 1.63
C SER A 52 -15.53 -30.10 2.09
N CYS A 53 -15.44 -31.23 1.40
CA CYS A 53 -16.18 -32.46 1.67
C CYS A 53 -15.23 -33.66 1.62
N PRO A 54 -14.42 -33.90 2.67
CA PRO A 54 -13.37 -34.92 2.64
C PRO A 54 -13.96 -36.34 2.51
N SER A 55 -13.97 -36.86 1.28
CA SER A 55 -14.38 -38.24 1.00
C SER A 55 -13.30 -39.27 1.35
N ASN A 56 -12.03 -38.85 1.42
CA ASN A 56 -10.88 -39.70 1.71
C ASN A 56 -9.78 -38.89 2.41
N VAL A 57 -9.28 -39.41 3.53
CA VAL A 57 -8.22 -38.76 4.34
C VAL A 57 -6.94 -38.56 3.53
N ALA A 58 -6.58 -39.48 2.64
CA ALA A 58 -5.39 -39.34 1.80
C ALA A 58 -5.51 -38.16 0.81
N ASN A 59 -6.69 -37.94 0.21
CA ASN A 59 -6.93 -36.80 -0.69
C ASN A 59 -6.93 -35.48 0.07
N TYR A 60 -7.58 -35.44 1.24
CA TYR A 60 -7.57 -34.27 2.12
C TYR A 60 -6.13 -33.90 2.53
N MET A 61 -5.34 -34.87 2.98
CA MET A 61 -3.95 -34.63 3.38
C MET A 61 -3.08 -34.15 2.21
N GLY A 62 -3.26 -34.74 1.01
CA GLY A 62 -2.57 -34.28 -0.20
C GLY A 62 -2.91 -32.82 -0.56
N GLN A 63 -4.19 -32.49 -0.53
CA GLN A 63 -4.67 -31.13 -0.83
C GLN A 63 -4.26 -30.11 0.23
N MET A 64 -4.28 -30.51 1.51
CA MET A 64 -3.79 -29.69 2.62
C MET A 64 -2.28 -29.46 2.53
N ALA A 65 -1.49 -30.48 2.20
CA ALA A 65 -0.06 -30.33 1.98
C ALA A 65 0.24 -29.37 0.82
N ALA A 66 -0.53 -29.44 -0.27
CA ALA A 66 -0.42 -28.50 -1.39
C ALA A 66 -0.77 -27.06 -0.97
N ALA A 67 -1.84 -26.86 -0.19
CA ALA A 67 -2.22 -25.55 0.33
C ALA A 67 -1.13 -24.97 1.25
N MET A 68 -0.60 -25.78 2.17
CA MET A 68 0.50 -25.40 3.06
C MET A 68 1.77 -25.02 2.29
N ASN A 69 2.12 -25.78 1.25
CA ASN A 69 3.25 -25.45 0.39
C ASN A 69 3.06 -24.11 -0.35
N LYS A 70 1.84 -23.82 -0.83
CA LYS A 70 1.51 -22.53 -1.46
C LYS A 70 1.60 -21.37 -0.46
N LEU A 71 1.12 -21.56 0.76
CA LEU A 71 1.27 -20.56 1.84
C LEU A 71 2.74 -20.30 2.19
N SER A 72 3.57 -21.35 2.24
CA SER A 72 5.02 -21.18 2.41
C SER A 72 5.67 -20.45 1.24
N THR A 73 5.18 -20.69 0.02
CA THR A 73 5.64 -19.96 -1.17
C THR A 73 5.23 -18.47 -1.11
N LEU A 74 4.04 -18.15 -0.59
CA LEU A 74 3.59 -16.78 -0.35
C LEU A 74 4.52 -16.02 0.61
N GLU A 75 4.94 -16.66 1.72
CA GLU A 75 5.96 -16.09 2.62
C GLU A 75 7.26 -15.78 1.85
N GLY A 76 7.66 -16.67 0.93
CA GLY A 76 8.77 -16.46 0.01
C GLY A 76 8.63 -15.20 -0.85
N PHE A 77 7.43 -14.89 -1.35
CA PHE A 77 7.16 -13.66 -2.11
C PHE A 77 7.28 -12.41 -1.24
N VAL A 78 6.76 -12.45 -0.01
CA VAL A 78 6.89 -11.32 0.94
C VAL A 78 8.37 -11.01 1.19
N ARG A 79 9.20 -12.05 1.39
CA ARG A 79 10.64 -11.88 1.57
C ARG A 79 11.32 -11.34 0.31
N GLN A 80 10.90 -11.77 -0.88
CA GLN A 80 11.43 -11.24 -2.15
C GLN A 80 11.07 -9.76 -2.36
N ALA A 81 9.84 -9.35 -2.07
CA ALA A 81 9.41 -7.96 -2.16
C ALA A 81 10.19 -7.07 -1.19
N GLU A 82 10.40 -7.54 0.04
CA GLU A 82 11.22 -6.82 1.03
C GLU A 82 12.69 -6.71 0.59
N ASN A 83 13.27 -7.79 0.04
CA ASN A 83 14.62 -7.76 -0.52
C ASN A 83 14.74 -6.77 -1.69
N LEU A 84 13.75 -6.71 -2.58
CA LEU A 84 13.70 -5.73 -3.67
C LEU A 84 13.70 -4.31 -3.10
N ARG A 85 12.84 -4.03 -2.12
CA ARG A 85 12.78 -2.72 -1.44
C ARG A 85 14.14 -2.34 -0.85
N GLN A 86 14.79 -3.24 -0.12
CA GLN A 86 16.08 -3.00 0.50
C GLN A 86 17.19 -2.77 -0.53
N GLN A 87 17.24 -3.57 -1.59
CA GLN A 87 18.21 -3.43 -2.68
C GLN A 87 18.03 -2.09 -3.41
N THR A 88 16.79 -1.71 -3.72
CA THR A 88 16.48 -0.44 -4.36
C THR A 88 16.93 0.72 -3.48
N LEU A 89 16.62 0.72 -2.18
CA LEU A 89 17.07 1.76 -1.26
C LEU A 89 18.59 1.82 -1.12
N HIS A 90 19.25 0.66 -1.05
CA HIS A 90 20.71 0.60 -0.96
C HIS A 90 21.37 1.20 -2.20
N ARG A 91 20.93 0.81 -3.40
CA ARG A 91 21.43 1.37 -4.67
C ARG A 91 21.10 2.85 -4.80
N LEU A 92 19.91 3.26 -4.38
CA LEU A 92 19.52 4.66 -4.37
C LEU A 92 20.49 5.49 -3.51
N HIS A 93 20.92 4.97 -2.35
CA HIS A 93 21.93 5.60 -1.50
C HIS A 93 23.34 5.60 -2.08
N GLN A 94 23.67 4.66 -2.98
CA GLN A 94 24.96 4.68 -3.68
C GLN A 94 24.99 5.75 -4.78
N ILE A 95 23.83 6.06 -5.37
CA ILE A 95 23.70 7.06 -6.44
C ILE A 95 23.58 8.48 -5.83
N LEU A 96 22.79 8.63 -4.75
CA LEU A 96 22.56 9.91 -4.09
C LEU A 96 23.52 10.12 -2.92
N THR A 97 23.90 11.36 -2.65
CA THR A 97 24.63 11.68 -1.43
C THR A 97 23.72 11.51 -0.19
N THR A 98 24.31 11.22 0.97
CA THR A 98 23.57 11.11 2.25
C THR A 98 22.71 12.35 2.53
N ARG A 99 23.18 13.54 2.14
CA ARG A 99 22.45 14.80 2.26
C ARG A 99 21.25 14.91 1.33
N GLN A 100 21.33 14.39 0.10
CA GLN A 100 20.21 14.35 -0.83
C GLN A 100 19.15 13.33 -0.37
N MET A 101 19.58 12.15 0.12
CA MET A 101 18.70 11.13 0.69
C MET A 101 17.96 11.59 1.94
N ALA A 102 18.67 12.19 2.91
CA ALA A 102 18.03 12.71 4.11
C ALA A 102 16.95 13.75 3.78
N ARG A 103 17.19 14.60 2.77
CA ARG A 103 16.23 15.61 2.33
C ARG A 103 15.06 15.04 1.55
N SER A 104 15.28 14.04 0.68
CA SER A 104 14.17 13.39 -0.03
C SER A 104 13.23 12.69 0.94
N LEU A 105 13.78 11.97 1.93
CA LEU A 105 13.00 11.33 2.99
C LEU A 105 12.22 12.34 3.83
N LEU A 106 12.81 13.48 4.17
CA LEU A 106 12.13 14.58 4.87
C LEU A 106 11.00 15.20 4.03
N ALA A 107 11.22 15.39 2.72
CA ALA A 107 10.18 15.91 1.83
C ALA A 107 9.00 14.94 1.72
N VAL A 108 9.29 13.64 1.62
CA VAL A 108 8.29 12.57 1.59
C VAL A 108 7.51 12.50 2.91
N SER A 109 8.18 12.64 4.06
CA SER A 109 7.50 12.61 5.36
C SER A 109 6.60 13.83 5.58
N ASP A 110 7.03 15.04 5.17
CA ASP A 110 6.20 16.25 5.20
C ASP A 110 4.96 16.09 4.29
N TYR A 111 5.13 15.51 3.10
CA TYR A 111 4.01 15.21 2.20
C TYR A 111 3.00 14.25 2.82
N PHE A 112 3.46 13.11 3.36
CA PHE A 112 2.58 12.14 4.02
C PHE A 112 1.90 12.73 5.25
N HIS A 113 2.60 13.58 6.01
CA HIS A 113 2.01 14.29 7.14
C HIS A 113 0.87 15.19 6.68
N ARG A 114 1.08 16.03 5.65
CA ARG A 114 0.04 16.88 5.06
C ARG A 114 -1.14 16.08 4.54
N LEU A 115 -0.89 14.98 3.84
CA LEU A 115 -1.93 14.10 3.32
C LEU A 115 -2.79 13.55 4.46
N ARG A 116 -2.16 13.13 5.56
CA ARG A 116 -2.85 12.64 6.75
C ARG A 116 -3.66 13.76 7.43
N THR A 117 -3.14 14.97 7.54
CA THR A 117 -3.86 16.14 8.08
C THR A 117 -5.06 16.51 7.21
N LEU A 118 -4.92 16.45 5.89
CA LEU A 118 -6.05 16.65 4.98
C LEU A 118 -7.10 15.56 5.20
N SER A 119 -6.68 14.29 5.22
CA SER A 119 -7.59 13.16 5.47
C SER A 119 -8.36 13.31 6.78
N SER A 120 -7.70 13.73 7.87
CA SER A 120 -8.38 13.97 9.14
C SER A 120 -9.38 15.14 9.06
N LEU A 121 -9.03 16.24 8.38
CA LEU A 121 -9.95 17.36 8.12
C LEU A 121 -11.17 16.98 7.27
N TRP A 122 -10.97 16.11 6.28
CA TRP A 122 -12.07 15.57 5.47
C TRP A 122 -13.03 14.72 6.31
N ILE A 123 -12.51 13.94 7.27
CA ILE A 123 -13.32 13.10 8.18
C ILE A 123 -14.02 13.94 9.25
N THR A 124 -13.38 14.98 9.77
CA THR A 124 -13.94 15.86 10.79
C THR A 124 -14.85 16.95 10.24
N ARG A 125 -15.09 16.98 8.92
CA ARG A 125 -16.00 17.95 8.29
C ARG A 125 -17.39 17.83 8.95
N PRO A 126 -17.86 18.85 9.69
CA PRO A 126 -19.17 18.79 10.30
C PRO A 126 -20.21 18.75 9.17
N ARG A 127 -20.97 17.66 9.08
CA ARG A 127 -22.21 17.65 8.31
C ARG A 127 -23.15 18.61 9.02
N ALA A 128 -23.54 19.69 8.34
CA ALA A 128 -24.33 20.76 8.93
C ALA A 128 -25.60 20.21 9.63
N PRO A 129 -25.92 20.64 10.86
CA PRO A 129 -27.20 20.31 11.48
C PRO A 129 -28.29 21.14 10.79
N HIS A 130 -29.02 20.51 9.87
CA HIS A 130 -30.12 21.14 9.14
C HIS A 130 -31.44 21.19 9.94
N GLN A 131 -31.43 20.87 11.24
CA GLN A 131 -32.66 20.57 12.01
C GLN A 131 -33.12 21.64 13.01
N ASP A 132 -32.29 22.61 13.41
CA ASP A 132 -32.68 23.55 14.47
C ASP A 132 -33.51 24.75 13.98
N GLN A 133 -33.55 25.03 12.67
CA GLN A 133 -34.34 26.16 12.12
C GLN A 133 -35.83 25.84 11.91
N GLN A 134 -36.23 24.56 11.85
CA GLN A 134 -37.65 24.20 11.66
C GLN A 134 -38.48 24.20 12.96
N GLN A 135 -37.88 23.93 14.12
CA GLN A 135 -38.61 23.97 15.41
C GLN A 135 -38.90 25.40 15.88
N GLN A 136 -38.05 26.38 15.55
CA GLN A 136 -38.27 27.78 15.95
C GLN A 136 -39.36 28.47 15.14
N GLN A 137 -39.60 28.06 13.88
CA GLN A 137 -40.73 28.53 13.07
C GLN A 137 -42.08 27.92 13.51
N GLN A 138 -42.11 26.69 14.04
CA GLN A 138 -43.35 26.09 14.54
C GLN A 138 -43.79 26.67 15.90
N GLN A 139 -42.86 27.08 16.78
CA GLN A 139 -43.23 27.71 18.06
C GLN A 139 -43.77 29.15 17.89
N GLN A 140 -43.36 29.89 16.85
CA GLN A 140 -43.93 31.22 16.57
C GLN A 140 -45.35 31.17 15.98
N GLN A 141 -45.78 30.03 15.41
CA GLN A 141 -47.14 29.87 14.88
C GLN A 141 -48.17 29.40 15.92
N GLN A 142 -47.74 28.88 17.09
CA GLN A 142 -48.65 28.38 18.13
C GLN A 142 -48.96 29.40 19.25
N GLY A 143 -48.32 30.58 19.26
CA GLY A 143 -48.54 31.63 20.27
C GLY A 143 -49.61 32.67 19.93
N HIS A 144 -50.33 32.53 18.80
CA HIS A 144 -51.36 33.47 18.34
C HIS A 144 -52.66 32.76 17.95
N THR A 145 -53.31 32.13 18.93
CA THR A 145 -54.75 31.81 18.98
C THR A 145 -55.12 31.53 20.42
#